data_AF-A0A4S4D4S6-F1
#
_entry.id   AF-A0A4S4D4S6-F1
#
_cell.length_a   1.000
_cell.length_b   1.000
_cell.length_c   1.000
_cell.angle_alpha   90.00
_cell.angle_beta   90.00
_cell.angle_gamma   90.00
#
_symmetry.space_group_name_H-M   'P 1'
#
loop_
_entity.id
_entity.type
_entity.pdbx_description
1 polymer ?
#
loop_
_entity_poly.entity_id
_entity_poly.type
_entity_poly.pdbx_seq_one_letter_code
_entity_poly.pdbx_strand_id
1 'polypeptide(L)'
;MRKLMGLWVLFVVGFVSKCVDGFEYFNLTELRFESFYGVSASDGNNRLTVGLTLIQVCLDGTLPGYHFHRGYDSGANSWLIQLEGGGWCNAIRSCVYRKTTRRGSSTYMEKQIPFTGILSNKAEENPDFFNWSRVKVRYCDGASFAGDSEDKAAQLEFRGQRIWSAAMEDLMSRGMSNADQALLSGCSAGGLASILTEK
;
A
#
# COMPACT_ATOMS: atom_id res chain seq x y z
N MET A 1 53.62 8.10 -15.13
CA MET A 1 52.99 8.06 -13.79
C MET A 1 51.55 7.62 -13.95
N ARG A 2 51.26 6.34 -13.68
CA ARG A 2 49.91 5.76 -13.73
C ARG A 2 49.14 6.23 -12.49
N LYS A 3 48.01 6.91 -12.65
CA LYS A 3 47.06 7.17 -11.55
C LYS A 3 45.80 6.32 -11.77
N LEU A 4 45.44 5.64 -10.69
CA LEU A 4 44.45 4.57 -10.52
C LEU A 4 43.09 4.87 -11.18
N MET A 5 42.58 3.89 -11.93
CA MET A 5 41.15 3.71 -12.18
C MET A 5 40.49 3.29 -10.85
N GLY A 6 39.61 4.14 -10.32
CA GLY A 6 38.79 3.80 -9.15
C GLY A 6 37.69 2.83 -9.56
N LEU A 7 37.73 1.61 -9.03
CA LEU A 7 36.63 0.65 -9.08
C LEU A 7 35.50 1.18 -8.19
N TRP A 8 34.36 1.54 -8.79
CA TRP A 8 33.12 1.76 -8.04
C TRP A 8 32.54 0.40 -7.66
N VAL A 9 32.77 -0.03 -6.43
CA VAL A 9 32.08 -1.18 -5.85
C VAL A 9 30.66 -0.74 -5.52
N LEU A 10 29.70 -1.09 -6.37
CA LEU A 10 28.27 -1.02 -6.06
C LEU A 10 27.99 -2.00 -4.92
N PHE A 11 27.88 -1.50 -3.70
CA PHE A 11 27.28 -2.25 -2.60
C PHE A 11 25.78 -2.35 -2.86
N VAL A 12 25.35 -3.42 -3.54
CA VAL A 12 23.97 -3.89 -3.43
C VAL A 12 23.84 -4.49 -2.04
N VAL A 13 23.52 -3.64 -1.06
CA VAL A 13 23.05 -4.15 0.23
C VAL A 13 21.65 -4.68 -0.02
N GLY A 14 21.58 -5.97 -0.34
CA GLY A 14 20.33 -6.71 -0.31
C GLY A 14 19.82 -6.74 1.13
N PHE A 15 19.04 -5.72 1.49
CA PHE A 15 18.16 -5.82 2.64
C PHE A 15 17.10 -6.86 2.29
N VAL A 16 17.34 -8.11 2.68
CA VAL A 16 16.24 -9.02 3.02
C VAL A 16 15.65 -8.47 4.31
N SER A 17 14.94 -7.35 4.21
CA SER A 17 14.06 -6.89 5.28
C SER A 17 12.98 -7.94 5.38
N LYS A 18 13.12 -8.76 6.43
CA LYS A 18 12.08 -9.65 6.88
C LYS A 18 10.79 -8.83 7.02
N CYS A 19 9.73 -9.25 6.34
CA CYS A 19 8.36 -8.87 6.71
C CYS A 19 8.09 -9.47 8.11
N VAL A 20 8.54 -8.83 9.18
CA VAL A 20 8.58 -9.35 10.55
C VAL A 20 8.36 -8.14 11.47
N ASP A 21 7.35 -8.06 12.35
CA ASP A 21 6.49 -9.11 12.90
C ASP A 21 5.03 -8.69 13.05
N GLY A 22 4.16 -9.60 12.63
CA GLY A 22 2.80 -9.79 13.15
C GLY A 22 2.54 -11.27 13.47
N PHE A 23 3.60 -12.03 13.79
CA PHE A 23 3.51 -13.43 14.19
C PHE A 23 4.73 -13.80 15.04
N GLU A 24 4.74 -13.40 16.30
CA GLU A 24 5.76 -13.86 17.25
C GLU A 24 5.62 -15.36 17.55
N TYR A 25 6.77 -15.99 17.73
CA TYR A 25 6.99 -17.40 18.05
C TYR A 25 6.16 -17.88 19.25
N PHE A 26 5.21 -18.79 19.04
CA PHE A 26 4.62 -19.59 20.11
C PHE A 26 5.38 -20.91 20.28
N ASN A 27 5.92 -21.14 21.47
CA ASN A 27 6.52 -22.41 21.87
C ASN A 27 5.46 -23.52 21.86
N LEU A 28 5.72 -24.60 21.12
CA LEU A 28 4.81 -25.70 20.81
C LEU A 28 4.53 -26.69 21.98
N THR A 29 4.73 -26.28 23.23
CA THR A 29 4.61 -27.20 24.40
C THR A 29 3.49 -26.84 25.39
N GLU A 30 2.83 -25.69 25.26
CA GLU A 30 1.71 -25.28 26.14
C GLU A 30 0.36 -25.16 25.42
N LEU A 31 0.05 -26.10 24.51
CA LEU A 31 -1.29 -26.19 23.94
C LEU A 31 -2.31 -26.68 25.00
N ARG A 32 -2.96 -25.75 25.69
CA ARG A 32 -4.34 -25.97 26.16
C ARG A 32 -5.32 -25.48 25.11
N PHE A 33 -6.15 -26.42 24.68
CA PHE A 33 -7.10 -26.42 23.57
C PHE A 33 -8.35 -25.53 23.80
N GLU A 34 -8.23 -24.38 24.47
CA GLU A 34 -9.38 -23.50 24.72
C GLU A 34 -9.05 -22.03 24.44
N SER A 35 -9.27 -21.58 23.21
CA SER A 35 -9.81 -20.23 22.94
C SER A 35 -10.24 -20.01 21.47
N PHE A 36 -10.95 -20.99 20.88
CA PHE A 36 -11.68 -20.80 19.62
C PHE A 36 -13.01 -20.02 19.80
N TYR A 37 -13.29 -19.51 21.00
CA TYR A 37 -14.45 -18.66 21.29
C TYR A 37 -14.00 -17.44 22.11
N GLY A 38 -14.48 -16.27 21.69
CA GLY A 38 -13.85 -14.99 21.97
C GLY A 38 -13.77 -14.56 23.43
N VAL A 39 -12.66 -13.91 23.75
CA VAL A 39 -12.58 -12.69 24.55
C VAL A 39 -11.41 -11.89 23.97
N SER A 40 -11.62 -10.64 23.61
CA SER A 40 -10.53 -9.67 23.60
C SER A 40 -11.08 -8.35 24.12
N ALA A 41 -10.40 -7.89 25.15
CA ALA A 41 -10.71 -6.73 25.96
C ALA A 41 -11.12 -5.52 25.12
N SER A 42 -11.95 -4.66 25.70
CA SER A 42 -12.18 -3.30 25.19
C SER A 42 -10.84 -2.63 24.90
N ASP A 43 -10.47 -2.55 23.62
CA ASP A 43 -9.28 -1.84 23.17
C ASP A 43 -9.58 -0.34 23.35
N GLY A 44 -9.11 0.24 24.46
CA GLY A 44 -9.13 1.69 24.72
C GLY A 44 -8.16 2.44 23.80
N ASN A 45 -8.00 2.00 22.57
CA ASN A 45 -6.88 2.35 21.70
C ASN A 45 -7.46 3.09 20.50
N ASN A 46 -7.29 4.41 20.54
CA ASN A 46 -7.82 5.38 19.60
C ASN A 46 -7.09 5.26 18.24
N ARG A 47 -7.26 4.13 17.53
CA ARG A 47 -6.61 3.87 16.24
C ARG A 47 -7.13 4.85 15.21
N LEU A 48 -6.20 5.53 14.54
CA LEU A 48 -6.53 6.44 13.46
C LEU A 48 -7.24 5.69 12.33
N THR A 49 -8.51 6.00 12.13
CA THR A 49 -9.32 5.44 11.05
C THR A 49 -9.45 6.47 9.94
N VAL A 50 -9.14 6.07 8.70
CA VAL A 50 -9.03 6.98 7.56
C VAL A 50 -10.03 6.60 6.47
N GLY A 51 -10.79 7.58 5.98
CA GLY A 51 -11.80 7.39 4.93
C GLY A 51 -11.22 7.18 3.53
N LEU A 52 -12.00 6.55 2.67
CA LEU A 52 -11.68 6.29 1.26
C LEU A 52 -12.03 7.50 0.38
N THR A 53 -11.10 7.95 -0.45
CA THR A 53 -11.30 8.96 -1.51
C THR A 53 -11.21 8.28 -2.87
N LEU A 54 -12.20 8.48 -3.75
CA LEU A 54 -12.29 7.81 -5.06
C LEU A 54 -11.64 8.64 -6.18
N ILE A 55 -11.02 7.98 -7.16
CA ILE A 55 -10.25 8.60 -8.26
C ILE A 55 -10.51 8.02 -9.67
N GLN A 56 -10.02 6.81 -10.01
CA GLN A 56 -9.92 6.29 -11.40
C GLN A 56 -10.78 5.06 -11.74
N VAL A 57 -10.33 3.96 -12.35
CA VAL A 57 -11.14 2.76 -12.67
C VAL A 57 -10.47 1.46 -12.19
N CYS A 58 -11.20 0.59 -11.49
CA CYS A 58 -10.83 -0.77 -11.05
C CYS A 58 -11.17 -1.83 -12.11
N LEU A 59 -10.77 -3.10 -11.90
CA LEU A 59 -11.06 -4.23 -12.80
C LEU A 59 -12.53 -4.35 -13.22
N ASP A 60 -13.49 -4.01 -12.36
CA ASP A 60 -14.92 -4.09 -12.63
C ASP A 60 -15.54 -2.80 -13.19
N GLY A 61 -14.74 -1.75 -13.42
CA GLY A 61 -15.23 -0.44 -13.86
C GLY A 61 -15.52 0.56 -12.72
N THR A 62 -15.50 0.14 -11.45
CA THR A 62 -15.75 1.05 -10.31
C THR A 62 -14.57 1.97 -10.03
N LEU A 63 -14.80 3.09 -9.35
CA LEU A 63 -13.70 4.00 -9.06
C LEU A 63 -12.80 3.47 -7.92
N PRO A 64 -11.49 3.22 -8.09
CA PRO A 64 -10.53 2.95 -7.03
C PRO A 64 -10.46 4.15 -6.12
N GLY A 65 -9.78 3.95 -4.99
CA GLY A 65 -9.47 5.06 -4.11
C GLY A 65 -8.18 4.89 -3.35
N TYR A 66 -7.89 5.91 -2.56
CA TYR A 66 -6.83 5.89 -1.58
C TYR A 66 -7.39 6.40 -0.24
N HIS A 67 -6.66 6.15 0.83
CA HIS A 67 -6.91 6.73 2.14
C HIS A 67 -5.82 7.74 2.43
N PHE A 68 -6.18 8.93 2.91
CA PHE A 68 -5.22 10.00 3.17
C PHE A 68 -5.43 10.63 4.54
N HIS A 69 -4.35 10.71 5.30
CA HIS A 69 -4.27 11.44 6.55
C HIS A 69 -3.18 12.50 6.46
N ARG A 70 -3.53 13.76 6.73
CA ARG A 70 -2.60 14.89 6.66
C ARG A 70 -1.55 14.82 7.77
N GLY A 71 -0.31 15.17 7.43
CA GLY A 71 0.77 15.31 8.39
C GLY A 71 0.64 16.57 9.24
N TYR A 72 1.50 16.67 10.26
CA TYR A 72 1.51 17.79 11.20
C TYR A 72 2.94 18.10 11.67
N ASP A 73 3.10 19.26 12.30
CA ASP A 73 4.39 19.79 12.78
C ASP A 73 5.50 19.72 11.71
N SER A 74 6.69 19.25 12.10
CA SER A 74 7.84 19.11 11.19
C SER A 74 7.61 18.12 10.05
N GLY A 75 6.63 17.21 10.17
CA GLY A 75 6.28 16.22 9.15
C GLY A 75 5.21 16.69 8.16
N ALA A 76 4.64 17.88 8.32
CA ALA A 76 3.49 18.33 7.52
C ALA A 76 3.75 18.34 5.99
N ASN A 77 4.98 18.64 5.58
CA ASN A 77 5.42 18.67 4.18
C ASN A 77 6.17 17.40 3.73
N SER A 78 6.25 16.36 4.57
CA SER A 78 6.83 15.07 4.21
C SER A 78 5.72 14.05 3.93
N TRP A 79 5.89 13.21 2.91
CA TRP A 79 4.83 12.33 2.41
C TRP A 79 5.25 10.86 2.40
N LEU A 80 4.36 9.98 2.85
CA LEU A 80 4.50 8.52 2.78
C LEU A 80 3.35 7.96 1.95
N ILE A 81 3.67 7.35 0.81
CA ILE A 81 2.73 6.72 -0.11
C ILE A 81 2.93 5.22 -0.04
N GLN A 82 1.99 4.52 0.57
CA GLN A 82 1.99 3.06 0.71
C GLN A 82 1.06 2.42 -0.32
N LEU A 83 1.61 1.63 -1.23
CA LEU A 83 0.86 0.83 -2.20
C LEU A 83 0.35 -0.47 -1.55
N GLU A 84 -0.97 -0.69 -1.62
CA GLU A 84 -1.56 -1.94 -1.15
C GLU A 84 -1.11 -3.13 -2.00
N GLY A 85 -0.80 -4.26 -1.33
CA GLY A 85 -0.55 -5.54 -1.99
C GLY A 85 -1.78 -6.43 -2.03
N GLY A 86 -1.71 -7.52 -2.79
CA GLY A 86 -2.81 -8.49 -2.81
C GLY A 86 -2.70 -9.56 -3.87
N GLY A 87 -1.50 -9.82 -4.37
CA GLY A 87 -1.24 -10.68 -5.50
C GLY A 87 -1.75 -10.16 -6.85
N TRP A 88 -2.00 -11.03 -7.82
CA TRP A 88 -2.23 -10.72 -9.22
C TRP A 88 -3.28 -11.69 -9.75
N CYS A 89 -3.90 -11.38 -10.88
CA CYS A 89 -4.61 -12.37 -11.68
C CYS A 89 -3.84 -12.60 -12.99
N ASN A 90 -3.64 -13.86 -13.37
CA ASN A 90 -2.76 -14.23 -14.49
C ASN A 90 -3.52 -14.87 -15.68
N ALA A 91 -4.85 -14.95 -15.58
CA ALA A 91 -5.73 -15.42 -16.64
C ALA A 91 -7.10 -14.74 -16.55
N ILE A 92 -7.79 -14.58 -17.68
CA ILE A 92 -9.12 -13.93 -17.75
C ILE A 92 -10.08 -14.52 -16.70
N ARG A 93 -10.17 -15.84 -16.59
CA ARG A 93 -11.00 -16.52 -15.58
C ARG A 93 -10.69 -16.07 -14.14
N SER A 94 -9.40 -15.98 -13.79
CA SER A 94 -8.97 -15.54 -12.46
C SER A 94 -9.25 -14.05 -12.23
N CYS A 95 -9.15 -13.22 -13.26
CA CYS A 95 -9.46 -11.79 -13.19
C CYS A 95 -10.96 -11.53 -13.07
N VAL A 96 -11.79 -12.30 -13.77
CA VAL A 96 -13.26 -12.26 -13.63
C VAL A 96 -13.68 -12.62 -12.21
N TYR A 97 -13.08 -13.64 -11.60
CA TYR A 97 -13.33 -13.93 -10.18
C TYR A 97 -12.85 -12.81 -9.27
N ARG A 98 -11.67 -12.24 -9.56
CA ARG A 98 -11.08 -11.19 -8.73
C ARG A 98 -11.87 -9.88 -8.74
N LYS A 99 -12.52 -9.54 -9.86
CA LYS A 99 -13.31 -8.30 -9.99
C LYS A 99 -14.50 -8.26 -9.02
N THR A 100 -14.97 -9.41 -8.53
CA THR A 100 -16.04 -9.49 -7.52
C THR A 100 -15.52 -9.45 -6.07
N THR A 101 -14.35 -8.86 -5.84
CA THR A 101 -13.70 -8.79 -4.52
C THR A 101 -13.16 -7.38 -4.25
N ARG A 102 -12.76 -7.09 -2.99
CA ARG A 102 -12.13 -5.82 -2.61
C ARG A 102 -10.83 -5.50 -3.38
N ARG A 103 -10.25 -6.48 -4.07
CA ARG A 103 -9.01 -6.36 -4.86
C ARG A 103 -9.25 -6.27 -6.36
N GLY A 104 -10.50 -6.06 -6.76
CA GLY A 104 -10.89 -5.81 -8.15
C GLY A 104 -12.06 -4.84 -8.29
N SER A 105 -12.63 -4.36 -7.19
CA SER A 105 -13.75 -3.43 -7.16
C SER A 105 -13.78 -2.64 -5.86
N SER A 106 -14.02 -1.34 -5.96
CA SER A 106 -14.16 -0.45 -4.80
C SER A 106 -15.51 -0.57 -4.12
N THR A 107 -16.50 -1.20 -4.76
CA THR A 107 -17.78 -1.55 -4.14
C THR A 107 -17.57 -2.44 -2.91
N TYR A 108 -16.60 -3.35 -2.98
CA TYR A 108 -16.27 -4.27 -1.89
C TYR A 108 -15.12 -3.77 -1.00
N MET A 109 -14.57 -2.59 -1.24
CA MET A 109 -13.55 -2.00 -0.38
C MET A 109 -14.15 -1.44 0.91
N GLU A 110 -13.43 -1.62 2.00
CA GLU A 110 -13.69 -0.95 3.26
C GLU A 110 -13.63 0.57 3.06
N LYS A 111 -14.71 1.26 3.45
CA LYS A 111 -14.82 2.73 3.30
C LYS A 111 -13.93 3.48 4.28
N GLN A 112 -13.51 2.79 5.33
CA GLN A 112 -12.65 3.27 6.39
C GLN A 112 -11.70 2.15 6.78
N ILE A 113 -10.41 2.45 6.96
CA ILE A 113 -9.42 1.48 7.43
C ILE A 113 -8.60 2.08 8.57
N PRO A 114 -8.17 1.25 9.53
CA PRO A 114 -7.18 1.68 10.50
C PRO A 114 -5.82 1.83 9.83
N PHE A 115 -5.13 2.93 10.15
CA PHE A 115 -3.73 3.11 9.81
C PHE A 115 -2.87 2.52 10.93
N THR A 116 -2.00 1.59 10.58
CA THR A 116 -1.14 0.81 11.50
C THR A 116 0.27 0.65 10.93
N GLY A 117 1.22 0.22 11.77
CA GLY A 117 2.63 0.04 11.36
C GLY A 117 3.22 1.34 10.82
N ILE A 118 3.88 1.31 9.66
CA ILE A 118 4.47 2.50 9.01
C ILE A 118 3.44 3.61 8.69
N LEU A 119 2.14 3.31 8.70
CA LEU A 119 1.08 4.32 8.54
C LEU A 119 0.51 4.83 9.87
N SER A 120 0.90 4.25 11.01
CA SER A 120 0.40 4.66 12.32
C SER A 120 0.75 6.12 12.63
N ASN A 121 -0.12 6.81 13.36
CA ASN A 121 0.11 8.16 13.88
C ASN A 121 0.72 8.15 15.29
N LYS A 122 1.07 6.98 15.82
CA LYS A 122 1.71 6.83 17.11
C LYS A 122 3.21 6.68 16.95
N ALA A 123 3.99 7.51 17.64
CA ALA A 123 5.45 7.46 17.55
C ALA A 123 6.02 6.13 18.07
N GLU A 124 5.31 5.46 18.98
CA GLU A 124 5.71 4.16 19.52
C GLU A 124 5.60 3.02 18.48
N GLU A 125 4.67 3.16 17.52
CA GLU A 125 4.47 2.20 16.42
C GLU A 125 5.21 2.61 15.13
N ASN A 126 5.45 3.91 14.94
CA ASN A 126 5.99 4.52 13.73
C ASN A 126 6.94 5.67 14.06
N PRO A 127 8.11 5.41 14.65
CA PRO A 127 8.99 6.45 15.18
C PRO A 127 9.46 7.46 14.11
N ASP A 128 9.59 7.02 12.86
CA ASP A 128 10.16 7.81 11.78
C ASP A 128 9.12 8.67 11.03
N PHE A 129 7.88 8.16 10.88
CA PHE A 129 6.88 8.76 9.98
C PHE A 129 5.52 9.07 10.66
N PHE A 130 5.43 9.02 11.99
CA PHE A 130 4.17 9.24 12.73
C PHE A 130 3.58 10.65 12.59
N ASN A 131 4.32 11.64 12.08
CA ASN A 131 3.81 12.98 11.81
C ASN A 131 3.79 13.35 10.31
N TRP A 132 4.16 12.43 9.41
CA TRP A 132 4.13 12.67 7.96
C TRP A 132 2.70 12.66 7.42
N SER A 133 2.50 13.27 6.25
CA SER A 133 1.32 13.05 5.41
C SER A 133 1.34 11.61 4.90
N ARG A 134 0.32 10.83 5.22
CA ARG A 134 0.30 9.38 4.95
C ARG A 134 -0.83 9.00 4.05
N VAL A 135 -0.52 8.22 3.03
CA VAL A 135 -1.44 7.77 2.00
C VAL A 135 -1.35 6.26 1.86
N LYS A 136 -2.50 5.60 1.76
CA LYS A 136 -2.58 4.21 1.30
C LYS A 136 -3.39 4.11 0.03
N VAL A 137 -2.73 3.82 -1.09
CA VAL A 137 -3.39 3.63 -2.39
C VAL A 137 -3.97 2.22 -2.43
N ARG A 138 -5.27 2.09 -2.68
CA ARG A 138 -5.96 0.79 -2.71
C ARG A 138 -5.70 0.08 -4.03
N TYR A 139 -5.51 -1.22 -3.95
CA TYR A 139 -5.11 -2.04 -5.08
C TYR A 139 -6.29 -2.80 -5.67
N CYS A 140 -6.64 -2.50 -6.93
CA CYS A 140 -7.76 -3.16 -7.61
C CYS A 140 -7.59 -3.37 -9.12
N ASP A 141 -6.41 -3.20 -9.68
CA ASP A 141 -6.12 -3.48 -11.11
C ASP A 141 -5.69 -4.92 -11.35
N GLY A 142 -5.26 -5.65 -10.31
CA GLY A 142 -4.83 -7.05 -10.43
C GLY A 142 -3.48 -7.26 -11.13
N ALA A 143 -2.73 -6.20 -11.43
CA ALA A 143 -1.47 -6.24 -12.16
C ALA A 143 -0.39 -5.31 -11.55
N SER A 144 -0.35 -5.18 -10.22
CA SER A 144 0.64 -4.37 -9.49
C SER A 144 0.79 -2.93 -10.02
N PHE A 145 -0.33 -2.26 -10.31
CA PHE A 145 -0.36 -0.91 -10.87
C PHE A 145 0.36 -0.73 -12.23
N ALA A 146 0.69 -1.83 -12.93
CA ALA A 146 1.53 -1.77 -14.13
C ALA A 146 0.76 -1.85 -15.46
N GLY A 147 -0.51 -2.25 -15.46
CA GLY A 147 -1.31 -2.41 -16.68
C GLY A 147 -1.96 -1.11 -17.18
N ASP A 148 -2.10 -0.97 -18.51
CA ASP A 148 -3.10 -0.10 -19.14
C ASP A 148 -3.71 -0.78 -20.37
N SER A 149 -4.65 -1.70 -20.12
CA SER A 149 -5.38 -2.42 -21.17
C SER A 149 -6.81 -2.76 -20.72
N GLU A 150 -7.57 -3.43 -21.59
CA GLU A 150 -8.94 -3.86 -21.31
C GLU A 150 -9.25 -5.19 -22.02
N ASP A 151 -10.18 -5.95 -21.47
CA ASP A 151 -10.87 -7.05 -22.16
C ASP A 151 -12.37 -6.76 -22.17
N LYS A 152 -12.87 -6.34 -23.33
CA LYS A 152 -14.28 -5.97 -23.50
C LYS A 152 -15.22 -7.18 -23.39
N ALA A 153 -14.79 -8.36 -23.85
CA ALA A 153 -15.61 -9.56 -23.81
C ALA A 153 -15.81 -10.05 -22.38
N ALA A 154 -14.75 -9.97 -21.57
CA ALA A 154 -14.78 -10.33 -20.15
C ALA A 154 -15.22 -9.18 -19.22
N GLN A 155 -15.40 -7.97 -19.78
CA GLN A 155 -15.67 -6.73 -19.04
C GLN A 155 -14.64 -6.51 -17.93
N LEU A 156 -13.37 -6.43 -18.32
CA LEU A 156 -12.23 -6.22 -17.42
C LEU A 156 -11.44 -4.98 -17.82
N GLU A 157 -11.15 -4.15 -16.83
CA GLU A 157 -10.40 -2.91 -16.97
C GLU A 157 -9.04 -3.03 -16.25
N PHE A 158 -7.95 -3.22 -16.99
CA PHE A 158 -6.60 -3.33 -16.44
C PHE A 158 -5.93 -1.96 -16.41
N ARG A 159 -6.36 -1.09 -15.49
CA ARG A 159 -6.01 0.34 -15.48
C ARG A 159 -4.96 0.74 -14.45
N GLY A 160 -4.12 -0.19 -14.00
CA GLY A 160 -3.12 0.03 -12.95
C GLY A 160 -2.33 1.34 -13.08
N GLN A 161 -1.78 1.62 -14.28
CA GLN A 161 -1.01 2.85 -14.51
C GLN A 161 -1.88 4.10 -14.35
N ARG A 162 -3.13 4.06 -14.84
CA ARG A 162 -4.07 5.19 -14.69
C ARG A 162 -4.48 5.41 -13.24
N ILE A 163 -4.64 4.34 -12.46
CA ILE A 163 -4.91 4.44 -11.01
C ILE A 163 -3.75 5.16 -10.34
N TRP A 164 -2.50 4.75 -10.63
CA TRP A 164 -1.32 5.39 -10.09
C TRP A 164 -1.22 6.87 -10.48
N SER A 165 -1.31 7.20 -11.77
CA SER A 165 -1.25 8.58 -12.26
C SER A 165 -2.33 9.46 -11.63
N ALA A 166 -3.59 9.00 -11.62
CA ALA A 166 -4.69 9.77 -11.04
C ALA A 166 -4.52 9.98 -9.53
N ALA A 167 -4.00 8.98 -8.80
CA ALA A 167 -3.68 9.14 -7.39
C ALA A 167 -2.60 10.21 -7.19
N MET A 168 -1.52 10.16 -7.97
CA MET A 168 -0.42 11.12 -7.84
C MET A 168 -0.88 12.53 -8.21
N GLU A 169 -1.61 12.71 -9.30
CA GLU A 169 -2.16 14.01 -9.71
C GLU A 169 -3.05 14.63 -8.61
N ASP A 170 -3.97 13.85 -8.06
CA ASP A 170 -4.85 14.33 -7.00
C ASP A 170 -4.07 14.65 -5.71
N LEU A 171 -3.08 13.84 -5.32
CA LEU A 171 -2.22 14.13 -4.16
C LEU A 171 -1.34 15.38 -4.38
N MET A 172 -0.80 15.56 -5.59
CA MET A 172 -0.04 16.77 -5.96
C MET A 172 -0.89 18.03 -5.80
N SER A 173 -2.18 17.97 -6.20
CA SER A 173 -3.13 19.06 -6.01
C SER A 173 -3.47 19.35 -4.54
N ARG A 174 -3.33 18.34 -3.67
CA ARG A 174 -3.60 18.44 -2.21
C ARG A 174 -2.42 18.95 -1.39
N GLY A 175 -1.30 19.25 -2.05
CA GLY A 175 -0.12 19.86 -1.45
C GLY A 175 1.15 19.02 -1.58
N MET A 176 1.09 17.80 -2.12
CA MET A 176 2.30 16.99 -2.34
C MET A 176 3.26 17.62 -3.36
N SER A 177 2.77 18.52 -4.20
CA SER A 177 3.61 19.32 -5.12
C SER A 177 4.62 20.22 -4.40
N ASN A 178 4.38 20.54 -3.12
CA ASN A 178 5.29 21.31 -2.27
C ASN A 178 5.98 20.44 -1.22
N ALA A 179 6.04 19.12 -1.43
CA ALA A 179 6.67 18.21 -0.48
C ALA A 179 8.18 18.44 -0.40
N ASP A 180 8.73 18.44 0.81
CA ASP A 180 10.18 18.47 1.03
C ASP A 180 10.81 17.13 0.67
N GLN A 181 10.06 16.05 0.91
CA GLN A 181 10.44 14.67 0.61
C GLN A 181 9.20 13.78 0.52
N ALA A 182 9.33 12.71 -0.25
CA ALA A 182 8.31 11.67 -0.36
C ALA A 182 8.96 10.28 -0.32
N LEU A 183 8.34 9.37 0.43
CA LEU A 183 8.69 7.96 0.49
C LEU A 183 7.59 7.16 -0.22
N LEU A 184 7.95 6.48 -1.31
CA LEU A 184 7.11 5.49 -1.95
C LEU A 184 7.44 4.11 -1.39
N SER A 185 6.45 3.43 -0.83
CA SER A 185 6.60 2.12 -0.22
C SER A 185 5.48 1.17 -0.67
N GLY A 186 5.68 -0.12 -0.44
CA GLY A 186 4.72 -1.15 -0.85
C GLY A 186 5.02 -2.49 -0.23
N CYS A 187 4.01 -3.36 -0.16
CA CYS A 187 4.19 -4.75 0.30
C CYS A 187 3.70 -5.73 -0.76
N SER A 188 4.45 -6.81 -1.01
CA SER A 188 4.11 -7.83 -2.01
C SER A 188 3.91 -7.21 -3.40
N ALA A 189 2.75 -7.41 -4.05
CA ALA A 189 2.39 -6.74 -5.30
C ALA A 189 2.54 -5.20 -5.24
N GLY A 190 2.28 -4.58 -4.09
CA GLY A 190 2.51 -3.15 -3.90
C GLY A 190 4.00 -2.79 -3.83
N GLY A 191 4.84 -3.68 -3.31
CA GLY A 191 6.31 -3.48 -3.27
C GLY A 191 6.94 -3.68 -4.65
N LEU A 192 6.40 -4.60 -5.45
CA LEU A 192 6.74 -4.66 -6.87
C LEU A 192 6.29 -3.38 -7.58
N ALA A 193 5.07 -2.91 -7.30
CA ALA A 193 4.56 -1.67 -7.87
C ALA A 193 5.46 -0.47 -7.55
N SER A 194 5.94 -0.33 -6.31
CA SER A 194 6.82 0.79 -5.92
C SER A 194 8.13 0.85 -6.72
N ILE A 195 8.59 -0.28 -7.27
CA ILE A 195 9.77 -0.34 -8.15
C ILE A 195 9.38 -0.05 -9.61
N LEU A 196 8.21 -0.53 -10.05
CA LEU A 196 7.76 -0.39 -11.43
C LEU A 196 7.27 1.02 -11.76
N THR A 197 6.72 1.72 -10.78
CA THR A 197 6.08 3.04 -10.94
C THR A 197 7.02 4.21 -10.68
N GLU A 198 8.29 3.96 -10.35
CA GLU A 198 9.33 4.97 -10.07
C GLU A 198 9.96 5.57 -11.35
N LYS A 199 9.17 5.74 -12.42
CA LYS A 199 9.67 6.26 -13.71
C LYS A 199 9.27 7.70 -13.97
#